data_AF-A0A3C0ATS3-F1
#
_entry.id   AF-A0A3C0ATS3-F1
#
_cell.length_a   1.000
_cell.length_b   1.000
_cell.length_c   1.000
_cell.angle_alpha   90.00
_cell.angle_beta   90.00
_cell.angle_gamma   90.00
#
_symmetry.space_group_name_H-M   'P 1'
#
loop_
_entity.id
_entity.type
_entity.pdbx_description
1 polymer ?
#
loop_
_entity_poly.entity_id
_entity_poly.type
_entity_poly.pdbx_seq_one_letter_code
_entity_poly.pdbx_strand_id
1 'polypeptide(L)'
;GKKIAYQRGAAPQMYMIKVLKEAGLKFSDVEAVNASLPDGLSTLASNGVDAAVTNAGQEQQLVNEGKARVLHIGKDADRKTYYEPTVLVANRTFNKKHPDVSAAILQAMLKAKDDIVADHEAYIKLSSQKSGNPLNVVRATEVDDAKTGYPMSLSSSLIDSMKSVQQFELDNSLISRSIDIVDWTDPKPLRTAIAEYRQQTLGESKTKARAAADKAVSGVVQAASASAEASKSRNSRIFVTVVLPILVYVLASLLIVLGRRRVIRKIDALERHEEKAIAHRDETESDPSARKDSEASDDSASYRGALLNLRKILTALFALILPVGILVAWHTVSAAQLVSSLIMPSISSVGKTIVAELAGPNGTFVGDVAISVSRILKGYALALVFGLLFGVLMGMSLNVHRFFMLTFKAFRQIPMMAWVPLLVMWFGIGEGSKVAVIFLAAFFPILVNTIDGISRTDPHLVEVGRMYQFSRWRMFREVYLPSALPSIFVGLKLALGISWMAVVGAEMIAASSGIGFRINDARSLMDYSIVFAGMIVIAVAGVIMDAVLSLIAHISTPWTRK
;
A
#
# COMPACT_ATOMS: atom_id res chain seq x y z
N GLY A 1 6.75 12.02 -27.12
CA GLY A 1 7.45 12.15 -25.82
C GLY A 1 7.07 13.41 -25.05
N LYS A 2 5.81 13.86 -25.12
CA LYS A 2 5.27 14.89 -24.23
C LYS A 2 4.61 14.21 -23.04
N LYS A 3 4.72 14.79 -21.84
CA LYS A 3 4.17 14.23 -20.61
C LYS A 3 2.69 14.57 -20.50
N ILE A 4 1.83 13.55 -20.35
CA ILE A 4 0.39 13.75 -20.18
C ILE A 4 -0.03 13.10 -18.86
N ALA A 5 -0.51 13.91 -17.91
CA ALA A 5 -1.12 13.42 -16.69
C ALA A 5 -2.54 12.90 -16.95
N TYR A 6 -2.85 11.72 -16.43
CA TYR A 6 -4.18 11.13 -16.52
C TYR A 6 -4.40 10.18 -15.37
N GLN A 7 -5.66 9.92 -15.03
CA GLN A 7 -6.00 8.89 -14.07
C GLN A 7 -6.09 7.53 -14.77
N ARG A 8 -5.20 6.61 -14.40
CA ARG A 8 -5.17 5.24 -14.93
C ARG A 8 -6.33 4.39 -14.40
N GLY A 9 -6.87 3.50 -15.24
CA GLY A 9 -7.88 2.50 -14.87
C GLY A 9 -9.35 2.95 -14.89
N ALA A 10 -9.71 3.93 -15.74
CA ALA A 10 -11.08 4.45 -15.83
C ALA A 10 -11.35 5.19 -17.17
N ALA A 11 -12.50 5.85 -17.28
CA ALA A 11 -12.88 6.72 -18.41
C ALA A 11 -11.79 7.74 -18.84
N PRO A 12 -11.00 8.36 -17.93
CA PRO A 12 -9.92 9.28 -18.32
C PRO A 12 -8.82 8.65 -19.19
N GLN A 13 -8.45 7.39 -18.93
CA GLN A 13 -7.45 6.68 -19.73
C GLN A 13 -7.99 6.36 -21.13
N MET A 14 -9.22 5.87 -21.20
CA MET A 14 -9.92 5.59 -22.45
C MET A 14 -10.09 6.85 -23.30
N TYR A 15 -10.47 7.94 -22.65
CA TYR A 15 -10.57 9.26 -23.26
C TYR A 15 -9.23 9.67 -23.89
N MET A 16 -8.14 9.58 -23.13
CA MET A 16 -6.82 9.92 -23.64
C MET A 16 -6.41 9.08 -24.86
N ILE A 17 -6.59 7.75 -24.81
CA ILE A 17 -6.23 6.88 -25.94
C ILE A 17 -7.03 7.22 -27.19
N LYS A 18 -8.34 7.50 -27.05
CA LYS A 18 -9.19 7.84 -28.21
C LYS A 18 -8.84 9.21 -28.79
N VAL A 19 -8.61 10.23 -27.95
CA VAL A 19 -8.15 11.56 -28.40
C VAL A 19 -6.83 11.45 -29.16
N LEU A 20 -5.89 10.63 -28.67
CA LEU A 20 -4.64 10.36 -29.40
C LEU A 20 -4.91 9.67 -30.74
N LYS A 21 -5.78 8.66 -30.77
CA LYS A 21 -6.12 7.93 -31.98
C LYS A 21 -6.81 8.82 -33.03
N GLU A 22 -7.72 9.71 -32.63
CA GLU A 22 -8.36 10.70 -33.51
C GLU A 22 -7.32 11.66 -34.11
N ALA A 23 -6.26 11.97 -33.36
CA ALA A 23 -5.12 12.73 -33.85
C ALA A 23 -4.07 11.90 -34.65
N GLY A 24 -4.34 10.61 -34.91
CA GLY A 24 -3.41 9.70 -35.61
C GLY A 24 -2.21 9.24 -34.77
N LEU A 25 -2.25 9.44 -33.45
CA LEU A 25 -1.20 9.08 -32.49
C LEU A 25 -1.54 7.79 -31.74
N LYS A 26 -0.49 7.12 -31.26
CA LYS A 26 -0.57 5.96 -30.37
C LYS A 26 -0.30 6.38 -28.92
N PHE A 27 -0.77 5.57 -27.98
CA PHE A 27 -0.46 5.77 -26.55
C PHE A 27 1.05 5.74 -26.26
N SER A 28 1.82 4.97 -27.04
CA SER A 28 3.29 4.92 -26.97
C SER A 28 3.98 6.23 -27.37
N ASP A 29 3.28 7.13 -28.05
CA ASP A 29 3.87 8.38 -28.57
C ASP A 29 3.94 9.47 -27.49
N VAL A 30 3.30 9.25 -26.34
CA VAL A 30 3.28 10.17 -25.18
C VAL A 30 3.88 9.52 -23.94
N GLU A 31 4.42 10.35 -23.05
CA GLU A 31 4.87 9.89 -21.74
C GLU A 31 3.69 9.99 -20.76
N ALA A 32 2.94 8.90 -20.64
CA ALA A 32 1.74 8.84 -19.84
C ALA A 32 2.07 8.80 -18.33
N VAL A 33 1.63 9.82 -17.58
CA VAL A 33 1.84 9.95 -16.14
C VAL A 33 0.55 9.63 -15.41
N ASN A 34 0.57 8.59 -14.58
CA ASN A 34 -0.56 8.28 -13.72
C ASN A 34 -0.64 9.28 -12.56
N ALA A 35 -1.74 10.03 -12.50
CA ALA A 35 -2.04 10.98 -11.43
C ALA A 35 -3.56 11.05 -11.22
N SER A 36 -4.01 11.40 -10.02
CA SER A 36 -5.44 11.75 -9.84
C SER A 36 -5.78 12.98 -10.70
N LEU A 37 -7.05 13.18 -11.07
CA LEU A 37 -7.44 14.34 -11.88
C LEU A 37 -7.02 15.69 -11.23
N PRO A 38 -7.18 15.90 -9.90
CA PRO A 38 -6.68 17.09 -9.23
C PRO A 38 -5.15 17.21 -9.20
N ASP A 39 -4.42 16.11 -8.99
CA ASP A 39 -2.95 16.11 -8.96
C ASP A 39 -2.37 16.39 -10.35
N GLY A 40 -2.99 15.82 -11.39
CA GLY A 40 -2.63 16.06 -12.78
C GLY A 40 -2.77 17.53 -13.14
N LEU A 41 -3.87 18.16 -12.75
CA LEU A 41 -4.10 19.59 -12.94
C LEU A 41 -3.10 20.46 -12.15
N SER A 42 -2.86 20.13 -10.88
CA SER A 42 -1.87 20.82 -10.04
C SER A 42 -0.45 20.71 -10.61
N THR A 43 -0.15 19.57 -11.26
CA THR A 43 1.15 19.35 -11.87
C THR A 43 1.29 20.04 -13.22
N LEU A 44 0.20 20.17 -13.97
CA LEU A 44 0.15 21.02 -15.17
C LEU A 44 0.44 22.48 -14.78
N ALA A 45 -0.15 22.97 -13.69
CA ALA A 45 0.07 24.32 -13.17
C ALA A 45 1.54 24.61 -12.80
N SER A 46 2.29 23.59 -12.39
CA SER A 46 3.72 23.68 -12.03
C SER A 46 4.67 23.29 -13.16
N ASN A 47 4.17 23.12 -14.39
CA ASN A 47 4.94 22.68 -15.57
C ASN A 47 5.61 21.30 -15.42
N GLY A 48 5.09 20.43 -14.53
CA GLY A 48 5.60 19.07 -14.37
C GLY A 48 5.11 18.09 -15.45
N VAL A 49 4.02 18.45 -16.15
CA VAL A 49 3.49 17.76 -17.34
C VAL A 49 3.14 18.77 -18.43
N ASP A 50 3.08 18.34 -19.69
CA ASP A 50 2.72 19.17 -20.84
C ASP A 50 1.19 19.25 -21.06
N ALA A 51 0.44 18.24 -20.61
CA ALA A 51 -1.02 18.20 -20.66
C ALA A 51 -1.59 17.37 -19.49
N ALA A 52 -2.87 17.57 -19.17
CA ALA A 52 -3.56 16.77 -18.16
C ALA A 52 -5.01 16.48 -18.58
N VAL A 53 -5.48 15.25 -18.32
CA VAL A 53 -6.90 14.90 -18.35
C VAL A 53 -7.53 15.31 -17.02
N THR A 54 -8.66 16.01 -17.08
CA THR A 54 -9.38 16.53 -15.91
C THR A 54 -10.89 16.51 -16.15
N ASN A 55 -11.68 16.71 -15.10
CA ASN A 55 -13.12 16.87 -15.23
C ASN A 55 -13.44 18.30 -15.70
N ALA A 56 -14.44 18.43 -16.58
CA ALA A 56 -14.89 19.73 -17.05
C ALA A 56 -15.23 20.66 -15.88
N GLY A 57 -14.72 21.89 -15.95
CA GLY A 57 -14.85 22.91 -14.90
C GLY A 57 -13.64 23.01 -13.97
N GLN A 58 -12.84 21.95 -13.80
CA GLN A 58 -11.63 22.03 -12.96
C GLN A 58 -10.53 22.84 -13.64
N GLU A 59 -10.45 22.79 -14.98
CA GLU A 59 -9.47 23.51 -15.80
C GLU A 59 -9.67 25.04 -15.83
N GLN A 60 -10.87 25.53 -15.50
CA GLN A 60 -11.26 26.93 -15.72
C GLN A 60 -10.29 27.92 -15.06
N GLN A 61 -9.80 27.62 -13.87
CA GLN A 61 -8.87 28.51 -13.18
C GLN A 61 -7.58 28.70 -13.99
N LEU A 62 -6.96 27.62 -14.46
CA LEU A 62 -5.71 27.71 -15.24
C LEU A 62 -5.92 28.33 -16.62
N VAL A 63 -7.08 28.09 -17.24
CA VAL A 63 -7.45 28.71 -18.51
C VAL A 63 -7.65 30.21 -18.35
N ASN A 64 -8.35 30.64 -17.30
CA ASN A 64 -8.58 32.06 -17.00
C ASN A 64 -7.28 32.80 -16.64
N GLU A 65 -6.34 32.12 -15.98
CA GLU A 65 -5.00 32.63 -15.70
C GLU A 65 -4.07 32.63 -16.94
N GLY A 66 -4.53 32.15 -18.09
CA GLY A 66 -3.74 32.05 -19.32
C GLY A 66 -2.62 31.00 -19.27
N LYS A 67 -2.64 30.11 -18.28
CA LYS A 67 -1.62 29.06 -18.06
C LYS A 67 -1.90 27.77 -18.81
N ALA A 68 -3.15 27.53 -19.23
CA ALA A 68 -3.53 26.35 -19.97
C ALA A 68 -4.55 26.67 -21.07
N ARG A 69 -4.65 25.80 -22.09
CA ARG A 69 -5.69 25.84 -23.11
C ARG A 69 -6.39 24.49 -23.16
N VAL A 70 -7.72 24.50 -23.26
CA VAL A 70 -8.48 23.28 -23.50
C VAL A 70 -8.19 22.77 -24.91
N LEU A 71 -7.73 21.52 -25.01
CA LEU A 71 -7.38 20.89 -26.30
C LEU A 71 -8.54 20.08 -26.88
N HIS A 72 -9.34 19.45 -26.01
CA HIS A 72 -10.46 18.62 -26.40
C HIS A 72 -11.45 18.51 -25.23
N ILE A 73 -12.75 18.56 -25.52
CA ILE A 73 -13.83 18.41 -24.53
C ILE A 73 -14.67 17.18 -24.92
N GLY A 74 -14.72 16.18 -24.04
CA GLY A 74 -15.49 14.95 -24.30
C GLY A 74 -17.00 15.17 -24.47
N LYS A 75 -17.58 16.23 -23.87
CA LYS A 75 -18.99 16.62 -24.03
C LYS A 75 -19.36 16.97 -25.48
N ASP A 76 -18.43 17.58 -26.22
CA ASP A 76 -18.64 18.04 -27.59
C ASP A 76 -18.32 16.94 -28.62
N ALA A 77 -17.63 15.89 -28.19
CA ALA A 77 -17.37 14.70 -28.96
C ALA A 77 -18.57 13.71 -28.91
N ASP A 78 -18.62 12.75 -29.83
CA ASP A 78 -19.72 11.80 -29.95
C ASP A 78 -20.11 11.15 -28.60
N ARG A 79 -21.32 11.47 -28.10
CA ARG A 79 -21.86 10.95 -26.84
C ARG A 79 -21.99 9.43 -26.80
N LYS A 80 -22.01 8.73 -27.94
CA LYS A 80 -21.97 7.26 -27.99
C LYS A 80 -20.59 6.71 -27.63
N THR A 81 -19.56 7.53 -27.80
CA THR A 81 -18.14 7.20 -27.70
C THR A 81 -17.53 7.68 -26.38
N TYR A 82 -18.03 8.78 -25.81
CA TYR A 82 -17.53 9.41 -24.59
C TYR A 82 -18.68 9.58 -23.58
N TYR A 83 -18.92 8.54 -22.78
CA TYR A 83 -19.91 8.57 -21.72
C TYR A 83 -19.24 8.33 -20.36
N GLU A 84 -19.50 9.21 -19.40
CA GLU A 84 -19.30 8.91 -17.98
C GLU A 84 -20.63 8.43 -17.38
N PRO A 85 -20.88 7.11 -17.34
CA PRO A 85 -22.07 6.59 -16.69
C PRO A 85 -22.00 6.81 -15.18
N THR A 86 -23.00 7.47 -14.61
CA THR A 86 -23.27 7.35 -13.17
C THR A 86 -24.04 6.05 -12.96
N VAL A 87 -23.36 5.00 -12.50
CA VAL A 87 -23.96 3.67 -12.32
C VAL A 87 -24.27 3.42 -10.85
N LEU A 88 -25.52 3.07 -10.55
CA LEU A 88 -25.90 2.46 -9.28
C LEU A 88 -25.66 0.95 -9.38
N VAL A 89 -24.82 0.39 -8.51
CA VAL A 89 -24.46 -1.03 -8.52
C VAL A 89 -24.82 -1.67 -7.18
N ALA A 90 -25.49 -2.81 -7.22
CA ALA A 90 -25.68 -3.70 -6.08
C ALA A 90 -25.05 -5.06 -6.37
N ASN A 91 -24.46 -5.71 -5.36
CA ASN A 91 -23.92 -7.06 -5.55
C ASN A 91 -25.07 -8.07 -5.76
N ARG A 92 -24.77 -9.17 -6.47
CA ARG A 92 -25.78 -10.20 -6.83
C ARG A 92 -26.50 -10.78 -5.62
N THR A 93 -25.78 -11.03 -4.54
CA THR A 93 -26.34 -11.60 -3.30
C THR A 93 -27.34 -10.66 -2.66
N PHE A 94 -27.06 -9.35 -2.67
CA PHE A 94 -27.94 -8.32 -2.16
C PHE A 94 -29.20 -8.23 -3.01
N ASN A 95 -29.08 -8.13 -4.33
CA ASN A 95 -30.24 -8.02 -5.21
C ASN A 95 -31.15 -9.26 -5.13
N LYS A 96 -30.58 -10.46 -5.01
CA LYS A 96 -31.35 -11.70 -4.79
C LYS A 96 -32.07 -11.73 -3.44
N LYS A 97 -31.49 -11.16 -2.39
CA LYS A 97 -32.06 -11.17 -1.03
C LYS A 97 -33.03 -10.02 -0.76
N HIS A 98 -32.83 -8.90 -1.45
CA HIS A 98 -33.55 -7.64 -1.25
C HIS A 98 -34.01 -7.04 -2.60
N PRO A 99 -34.81 -7.79 -3.40
CA PRO A 99 -35.32 -7.28 -4.67
C PRO A 99 -36.27 -6.10 -4.46
N ASP A 100 -37.00 -6.08 -3.35
CA ASP A 100 -37.91 -5.04 -2.90
C ASP A 100 -37.18 -3.71 -2.62
N VAL A 101 -36.07 -3.76 -1.89
CA VAL A 101 -35.25 -2.57 -1.60
C VAL A 101 -34.66 -1.99 -2.88
N SER A 102 -34.21 -2.86 -3.78
CA SER A 102 -33.65 -2.45 -5.08
C SER A 102 -34.73 -1.78 -5.94
N ALA A 103 -35.95 -2.33 -5.98
CA ALA A 103 -37.09 -1.72 -6.66
C ALA A 103 -37.46 -0.36 -6.06
N ALA A 104 -37.52 -0.23 -4.73
CA ALA A 104 -37.85 1.03 -4.05
C ALA A 104 -36.83 2.14 -4.34
N ILE A 105 -35.53 1.83 -4.36
CA ILE A 105 -34.48 2.78 -4.74
C ILE A 105 -34.67 3.23 -6.19
N LEU A 106 -34.93 2.30 -7.11
CA LEU A 106 -35.16 2.62 -8.52
C LEU A 106 -36.41 3.50 -8.71
N GLN A 107 -37.50 3.23 -7.99
CA GLN A 107 -38.70 4.07 -8.01
C GLN A 107 -38.43 5.47 -7.47
N ALA A 108 -37.68 5.60 -6.38
CA ALA A 108 -37.29 6.91 -5.83
C ALA A 108 -36.43 7.71 -6.83
N MET A 109 -35.51 7.04 -7.53
CA MET A 109 -34.70 7.67 -8.57
C MET A 109 -35.54 8.12 -9.77
N LEU A 110 -36.52 7.31 -10.20
CA LEU A 110 -37.44 7.68 -11.29
C LEU A 110 -38.27 8.90 -10.91
N LYS A 111 -38.79 8.95 -9.68
CA LYS A 111 -39.51 10.10 -9.16
C LYS A 111 -38.63 11.35 -9.10
N ALA A 112 -37.42 11.24 -8.55
CA ALA A 112 -36.50 12.36 -8.46
C ALA A 112 -36.16 12.94 -9.85
N LYS A 113 -35.97 12.09 -10.85
CA LYS A 113 -35.79 12.53 -12.24
C LYS A 113 -37.01 13.31 -12.73
N ASP A 114 -38.22 12.78 -12.55
CA ASP A 114 -39.43 13.46 -13.01
C ASP A 114 -39.63 14.82 -12.29
N ASP A 115 -39.28 14.92 -11.00
CA ASP A 115 -39.28 16.17 -10.24
C ASP A 115 -38.24 17.17 -10.77
N ILE A 116 -37.03 16.72 -11.13
CA ILE A 116 -35.98 17.55 -11.74
C ILE A 116 -36.42 18.09 -13.10
N VAL A 117 -37.02 17.23 -13.94
CA VAL A 117 -37.54 17.63 -15.27
C VAL A 117 -38.69 18.62 -15.13
N ALA A 118 -39.50 18.53 -14.07
CA ALA A 118 -40.61 19.43 -13.83
C ALA A 118 -40.18 20.84 -13.39
N ASP A 119 -39.15 20.96 -12.53
CA ASP A 119 -38.62 22.25 -12.07
C ASP A 119 -37.09 22.25 -11.96
N HIS A 120 -36.46 22.36 -13.13
CA HIS A 120 -35.02 22.30 -13.30
C HIS A 120 -34.27 23.43 -12.58
N GLU A 121 -34.84 24.64 -12.57
CA GLU A 121 -34.22 25.81 -11.92
C GLU A 121 -34.27 25.70 -10.39
N ALA A 122 -35.34 25.13 -9.82
CA ALA A 122 -35.38 24.82 -8.39
C ALA A 122 -34.35 23.75 -8.00
N TYR A 123 -34.12 22.74 -8.86
CA TYR A 123 -33.07 21.75 -8.64
C TYR A 123 -31.68 22.40 -8.58
N ILE A 124 -31.34 23.28 -9.52
CA ILE A 124 -30.05 24.00 -9.54
C ILE A 124 -29.84 24.79 -8.24
N LYS A 125 -30.87 25.53 -7.80
CA LYS A 125 -30.82 26.31 -6.56
C LYS A 125 -30.65 25.42 -5.32
N LEU A 126 -31.40 24.32 -5.26
CA LEU A 126 -31.30 23.36 -4.17
C LEU A 126 -29.93 22.68 -4.14
N SER A 127 -29.39 22.31 -5.30
CA SER A 127 -28.06 21.72 -5.45
C SER A 127 -26.95 22.67 -4.99
N SER A 128 -27.03 23.95 -5.37
CA SER A 128 -26.11 24.99 -4.86
C SER A 128 -26.21 25.14 -3.34
N GLN A 129 -27.42 25.20 -2.78
CA GLN A 129 -27.61 25.31 -1.33
C GLN A 129 -27.05 24.10 -0.56
N LYS A 130 -27.26 22.88 -1.08
CA LYS A 130 -26.86 21.64 -0.39
C LYS A 130 -25.37 21.33 -0.56
N SER A 131 -24.78 21.65 -1.71
CA SER A 131 -23.36 21.42 -1.96
C SER A 131 -22.46 22.52 -1.39
N GLY A 132 -23.01 23.71 -1.13
CA GLY A 132 -22.23 24.90 -0.78
C GLY A 132 -21.47 25.50 -1.98
N ASN A 133 -21.63 24.94 -3.17
CA ASN A 133 -21.02 25.48 -4.38
C ASN A 133 -21.80 26.71 -4.88
N PRO A 134 -21.10 27.77 -5.33
CA PRO A 134 -21.73 28.91 -6.00
C PRO A 134 -22.61 28.49 -7.19
N LEU A 135 -23.70 29.22 -7.43
CA LEU A 135 -24.72 28.87 -8.42
C LEU A 135 -24.17 28.77 -9.85
N ASN A 136 -23.17 29.59 -10.18
CA ASN A 136 -22.47 29.55 -11.46
C ASN A 136 -21.65 28.27 -11.66
N VAL A 137 -21.06 27.72 -10.60
CA VAL A 137 -20.32 26.45 -10.64
C VAL A 137 -21.29 25.30 -10.90
N VAL A 138 -22.42 25.26 -10.20
CA VAL A 138 -23.45 24.22 -10.37
C VAL A 138 -24.03 24.24 -11.78
N ARG A 139 -24.34 25.44 -12.31
CA ARG A 139 -24.82 25.60 -13.70
C ARG A 139 -23.78 25.19 -14.74
N ALA A 140 -22.49 25.43 -14.49
CA ALA A 140 -21.43 25.08 -15.44
C ALA A 140 -21.20 23.56 -15.56
N THR A 141 -21.53 22.80 -14.51
CA THR A 141 -21.38 21.33 -14.47
C THR A 141 -22.61 20.56 -14.95
N GLU A 142 -23.64 21.25 -15.42
CA GLU A 142 -24.92 20.65 -15.76
C GLU A 142 -24.99 20.14 -17.21
N VAL A 143 -25.87 19.15 -17.44
CA VAL A 143 -26.17 18.62 -18.77
C VAL A 143 -27.22 19.51 -19.45
N ASP A 144 -26.95 19.97 -20.68
CA ASP A 144 -27.79 20.97 -21.38
C ASP A 144 -29.26 20.56 -21.64
N ASP A 145 -29.58 19.26 -21.50
CA ASP A 145 -30.95 18.75 -21.64
C ASP A 145 -31.35 17.96 -20.40
N ALA A 146 -32.24 18.55 -19.60
CA ALA A 146 -32.82 17.95 -18.40
C ALA A 146 -33.51 16.59 -18.68
N LYS A 147 -33.99 16.35 -19.91
CA LYS A 147 -34.57 15.05 -20.32
C LYS A 147 -33.51 13.97 -20.56
N THR A 148 -32.25 14.37 -20.77
CA THR A 148 -31.09 13.44 -20.86
C THR A 148 -30.38 13.26 -19.52
N GLY A 149 -30.67 14.12 -18.54
CA GLY A 149 -30.11 14.07 -17.18
C GLY A 149 -30.75 12.96 -16.34
N TYR A 150 -30.10 11.79 -16.34
CA TYR A 150 -30.18 10.74 -15.31
C TYR A 150 -31.51 9.96 -15.18
N PRO A 151 -31.57 8.64 -15.43
CA PRO A 151 -30.56 7.71 -15.90
C PRO A 151 -30.72 7.49 -17.41
N MET A 152 -29.61 7.40 -18.14
CA MET A 152 -29.66 6.67 -19.40
C MET A 152 -30.20 5.29 -19.05
N SER A 153 -31.37 4.95 -19.59
CA SER A 153 -31.88 3.59 -19.50
C SER A 153 -30.74 2.64 -19.86
N LEU A 154 -30.70 1.44 -19.28
CA LEU A 154 -29.96 0.30 -19.83
C LEU A 154 -30.55 -0.06 -21.20
N SER A 155 -30.49 0.86 -22.15
CA SER A 155 -30.88 0.68 -23.54
C SER A 155 -29.90 -0.32 -24.14
N SER A 156 -30.35 -1.02 -25.18
CA SER A 156 -29.47 -1.86 -25.99
C SER A 156 -28.21 -1.09 -26.42
N SER A 157 -28.35 0.19 -26.78
CA SER A 157 -27.22 1.04 -27.14
C SER A 157 -26.18 1.23 -26.04
N LEU A 158 -26.59 1.32 -24.76
CA LEU A 158 -25.65 1.46 -23.65
C LEU A 158 -24.93 0.14 -23.39
N ILE A 159 -25.66 -0.98 -23.44
CA ILE A 159 -25.09 -2.32 -23.31
C ILE A 159 -24.08 -2.58 -24.43
N ASP A 160 -24.40 -2.19 -25.65
CA ASP A 160 -23.52 -2.32 -26.82
C ASP A 160 -22.29 -1.40 -26.69
N SER A 161 -22.46 -0.18 -26.18
CA SER A 161 -21.35 0.72 -25.86
C SER A 161 -20.43 0.12 -24.78
N MET A 162 -20.97 -0.45 -23.70
CA MET A 162 -20.19 -1.13 -22.67
C MET A 162 -19.41 -2.32 -23.22
N LYS A 163 -20.01 -3.12 -24.12
CA LYS A 163 -19.32 -4.22 -24.81
C LYS A 163 -18.19 -3.71 -25.71
N SER A 164 -18.44 -2.63 -26.46
CA SER A 164 -17.43 -2.01 -27.31
C SER A 164 -16.28 -1.43 -26.50
N VAL A 165 -16.55 -0.79 -25.36
CA VAL A 165 -15.54 -0.29 -24.43
C VAL A 165 -14.71 -1.43 -23.87
N GLN A 166 -15.35 -2.49 -23.38
CA GLN A 166 -14.65 -3.68 -22.88
C GLN A 166 -13.75 -4.32 -23.94
N GLN A 167 -14.24 -4.44 -25.18
CA GLN A 167 -13.42 -4.99 -26.27
C GLN A 167 -12.21 -4.09 -26.56
N PHE A 168 -12.41 -2.78 -26.62
CA PHE A 168 -11.30 -1.84 -26.77
C PHE A 168 -10.28 -1.95 -25.64
N GLU A 169 -10.75 -2.09 -24.38
CA GLU A 169 -9.88 -2.25 -23.22
C GLU A 169 -9.06 -3.54 -23.29
N LEU A 170 -9.65 -4.64 -23.78
CA LEU A 170 -8.94 -5.89 -24.05
C LEU A 170 -7.90 -5.72 -25.15
N ASP A 171 -8.29 -5.11 -26.28
CA ASP A 171 -7.41 -4.90 -27.44
C ASP A 171 -6.19 -4.03 -27.10
N ASN A 172 -6.35 -3.08 -26.16
CA ASN A 172 -5.28 -2.19 -25.69
C ASN A 172 -4.60 -2.72 -24.41
N SER A 173 -4.86 -3.96 -24.00
CA SER A 173 -4.27 -4.59 -22.81
C SER A 173 -4.49 -3.80 -21.50
N LEU A 174 -5.58 -3.04 -21.43
CA LEU A 174 -5.98 -2.27 -20.24
C LEU A 174 -6.64 -3.16 -19.19
N ILE A 175 -7.36 -4.20 -19.65
CA ILE A 175 -7.94 -5.25 -18.81
C ILE A 175 -7.51 -6.62 -19.35
N SER A 176 -7.43 -7.61 -18.46
CA SER A 176 -7.02 -8.98 -18.80
C SER A 176 -8.19 -9.97 -18.86
N ARG A 177 -9.39 -9.56 -18.47
CA ARG A 177 -10.58 -10.43 -18.36
C ARG A 177 -11.83 -9.71 -18.83
N SER A 178 -12.66 -10.42 -19.60
CA SER A 178 -14.02 -9.99 -19.93
C SER A 178 -15.01 -10.35 -18.82
N ILE A 179 -16.04 -9.54 -18.68
CA ILE A 179 -17.16 -9.72 -17.75
C ILE A 179 -18.41 -9.92 -18.60
N ASP A 180 -19.31 -10.82 -18.18
CA ASP A 180 -20.62 -10.94 -18.81
C ASP A 180 -21.48 -9.71 -18.48
N ILE A 181 -21.41 -8.72 -19.37
CA ILE A 181 -22.13 -7.45 -19.24
C ILE A 181 -23.65 -7.68 -19.28
N VAL A 182 -24.13 -8.68 -20.02
CA VAL A 182 -25.57 -8.95 -20.15
C VAL A 182 -26.14 -9.49 -18.84
N ASP A 183 -25.44 -10.45 -18.23
CA ASP A 183 -25.82 -11.00 -16.93
C ASP A 183 -25.69 -9.94 -15.80
N TRP A 184 -24.72 -9.03 -15.90
CA TRP A 184 -24.58 -7.89 -14.97
C TRP A 184 -25.66 -6.81 -15.15
N THR A 185 -26.26 -6.70 -16.33
CA THR A 185 -27.24 -5.65 -16.67
C THR A 185 -28.67 -6.20 -16.79
N ASP A 186 -28.99 -7.33 -16.15
CA ASP A 186 -30.33 -7.93 -16.18
C ASP A 186 -31.41 -6.85 -15.90
N PRO A 187 -32.19 -6.46 -16.92
CA PRO A 187 -33.10 -5.33 -16.79
C PRO A 187 -34.40 -5.72 -16.09
N LYS A 188 -34.62 -6.99 -15.71
CA LYS A 188 -35.89 -7.44 -15.12
C LYS A 188 -36.29 -6.64 -13.88
N PRO A 189 -35.43 -6.42 -12.86
CA PRO A 189 -35.81 -5.63 -11.68
C PRO A 189 -36.17 -4.19 -12.04
N LEU A 190 -35.44 -3.59 -12.99
CA LEU A 190 -35.71 -2.24 -13.49
C LEU A 190 -37.04 -2.17 -14.24
N ARG A 191 -37.34 -3.15 -15.09
CA ARG A 191 -38.62 -3.23 -15.81
C ARG A 191 -39.79 -3.38 -14.85
N THR A 192 -39.65 -4.19 -13.81
CA THR A 192 -40.66 -4.32 -12.75
C THR A 192 -40.85 -2.99 -12.02
N ALA A 193 -39.77 -2.34 -11.59
CA ALA A 193 -39.85 -1.05 -10.89
C ALA A 193 -40.49 0.05 -11.75
N ILE A 194 -40.18 0.11 -13.06
CA ILE A 194 -40.81 1.06 -14.00
C ILE A 194 -42.30 0.76 -14.16
N ALA A 195 -42.69 -0.51 -14.28
CA ALA A 195 -44.09 -0.90 -14.43
C ALA A 195 -44.90 -0.54 -13.18
N GLU A 196 -44.36 -0.84 -11.99
CA GLU A 196 -44.97 -0.50 -10.70
C GLU A 196 -45.05 1.01 -10.47
N TYR A 197 -43.97 1.75 -10.76
CA TYR A 197 -43.97 3.21 -10.67
C TYR A 197 -45.05 3.80 -11.58
N ARG A 198 -45.08 3.41 -12.86
CA ARG A 198 -46.10 3.90 -13.81
C ARG A 198 -47.51 3.57 -13.35
N GLN A 199 -47.77 2.37 -12.81
CA GLN A 199 -49.07 2.02 -12.25
C GLN A 199 -49.46 2.89 -11.04
N GLN A 200 -48.50 3.20 -10.16
CA GLN A 200 -48.74 4.10 -9.02
C GLN A 200 -48.97 5.55 -9.47
N THR A 201 -48.19 6.07 -10.41
CA THR A 201 -48.31 7.46 -10.90
C THR A 201 -49.57 7.68 -11.75
N LEU A 202 -50.00 6.67 -12.53
CA LEU A 202 -51.26 6.73 -13.30
C LEU A 202 -52.51 6.41 -12.45
N GLY A 203 -52.36 5.73 -11.30
CA GLY A 203 -53.45 5.41 -10.37
C GLY A 203 -53.72 6.47 -9.29
N GLU A 204 -52.74 7.30 -8.95
CA GLU A 204 -52.84 8.30 -7.87
C GLU A 204 -52.88 9.75 -8.41
N SER A 205 -53.77 10.03 -9.36
CA SER A 205 -54.16 11.43 -9.60
C SER A 205 -54.90 11.97 -8.36
N LYS A 206 -54.19 12.81 -7.58
CA LYS A 206 -54.69 13.68 -6.50
C LYS A 206 -55.33 12.86 -5.36
N THR A 207 -54.64 12.46 -4.29
CA THR A 207 -54.59 13.23 -3.02
C THR A 207 -53.56 12.64 -2.02
N LYS A 208 -52.77 11.62 -2.38
CA LYS A 208 -51.92 10.85 -1.42
C LYS A 208 -50.43 11.20 -1.39
N ALA A 209 -49.93 12.01 -2.32
CA ALA A 209 -48.51 12.30 -2.46
C ALA A 209 -47.87 13.03 -1.25
N ARG A 210 -48.68 13.69 -0.40
CA ARG A 210 -48.19 14.43 0.77
C ARG A 210 -48.08 13.58 2.05
N ALA A 211 -48.92 12.55 2.21
CA ALA A 211 -48.87 11.65 3.36
C ALA A 211 -47.84 10.51 3.21
N ALA A 212 -47.47 10.18 1.97
CA ALA A 212 -46.45 9.17 1.67
C ALA A 212 -45.01 9.66 1.90
N ALA A 213 -44.76 10.96 1.75
CA ALA A 213 -43.43 11.57 1.94
C ALA A 213 -42.96 11.49 3.40
N ASP A 214 -43.83 11.78 4.38
CA ASP A 214 -43.47 11.71 5.81
C ASP A 214 -43.30 10.25 6.30
N LYS A 215 -44.02 9.30 5.70
CA LYS A 215 -43.90 7.87 6.01
C LYS A 215 -42.67 7.22 5.37
N ALA A 216 -42.24 7.71 4.20
CA ALA A 216 -41.03 7.26 3.51
C ALA A 216 -39.76 7.69 4.25
N VAL A 217 -39.75 8.88 4.87
CA VAL A 217 -38.61 9.35 5.67
C VAL A 217 -38.45 8.52 6.95
N SER A 218 -39.55 8.13 7.63
CA SER A 218 -39.46 7.26 8.81
C SER A 218 -39.07 5.82 8.47
N GLY A 219 -39.54 5.29 7.34
CA GLY A 219 -39.18 3.96 6.84
C GLY A 219 -37.71 3.85 6.37
N VAL A 220 -37.16 4.90 5.77
CA VAL A 220 -35.73 4.96 5.39
C VAL A 220 -34.83 5.06 6.63
N VAL A 221 -35.25 5.77 7.68
CA VAL A 221 -34.53 5.80 8.97
C VAL A 221 -34.58 4.45 9.68
N GLN A 222 -35.71 3.73 9.63
CA GLN A 222 -35.84 2.36 10.16
C GLN A 222 -35.06 1.31 9.35
N ALA A 223 -35.01 1.44 8.02
CA ALA A 223 -34.20 0.58 7.16
C ALA A 223 -32.70 0.88 7.31
N ALA A 224 -32.33 2.15 7.53
CA ALA A 224 -30.96 2.56 7.86
C ALA A 224 -30.53 2.07 9.25
N SER A 225 -31.43 2.07 10.25
CA SER A 225 -31.15 1.50 11.58
C SER A 225 -31.06 -0.03 11.57
N ALA A 226 -31.92 -0.72 10.81
CA ALA A 226 -31.83 -2.17 10.60
C ALA A 226 -30.58 -2.58 9.78
N SER A 227 -30.17 -1.77 8.81
CA SER A 227 -28.91 -1.91 8.07
C SER A 227 -27.69 -1.66 8.97
N ALA A 228 -27.78 -0.69 9.89
CA ALA A 228 -26.76 -0.46 10.91
C ALA A 228 -26.64 -1.62 11.91
N GLU A 229 -27.76 -2.24 12.31
CA GLU A 229 -27.78 -3.45 13.14
C GLU A 229 -27.28 -4.71 12.40
N ALA A 230 -27.60 -4.86 11.11
CA ALA A 230 -27.07 -5.92 10.26
C ALA A 230 -25.56 -5.76 9.97
N SER A 231 -25.09 -4.52 9.83
CA SER A 231 -23.66 -4.17 9.75
C SER A 231 -22.93 -4.48 11.07
N LYS A 232 -23.56 -4.17 12.21
CA LYS A 232 -23.08 -4.53 13.55
C LYS A 232 -22.97 -6.05 13.74
N SER A 233 -23.95 -6.81 13.22
CA SER A 233 -23.96 -8.29 13.17
C SER A 233 -22.92 -8.89 12.22
N ARG A 234 -22.63 -8.26 11.09
CA ARG A 234 -21.56 -8.67 10.17
C ARG A 234 -20.17 -8.39 10.75
N ASN A 235 -19.97 -7.22 11.37
CA ASN A 235 -18.72 -6.89 12.04
C ASN A 235 -18.48 -7.76 13.28
N SER A 236 -19.53 -8.11 14.04
CA SER A 236 -19.41 -9.07 15.14
C SER A 236 -19.09 -10.49 14.65
N ARG A 237 -19.66 -10.93 13.51
CA ARG A 237 -19.26 -12.18 12.86
C ARG A 237 -17.82 -12.16 12.37
N ILE A 238 -17.34 -11.10 11.69
CA ILE A 238 -15.92 -11.01 11.28
C ILE A 238 -15.00 -11.03 12.51
N PHE A 239 -15.38 -10.30 13.56
CA PHE A 239 -14.62 -10.27 14.81
C PHE A 239 -14.53 -11.67 15.46
N VAL A 240 -15.64 -12.41 15.53
CA VAL A 240 -15.68 -13.75 16.16
C VAL A 240 -15.10 -14.85 15.26
N THR A 241 -15.23 -14.75 13.93
CA THR A 241 -14.84 -15.82 13.00
C THR A 241 -13.42 -15.65 12.45
N VAL A 242 -12.85 -14.44 12.49
CA VAL A 242 -11.52 -14.14 11.94
C VAL A 242 -10.59 -13.53 12.99
N VAL A 243 -11.03 -12.48 13.70
CA VAL A 243 -10.16 -11.79 14.66
C VAL A 243 -9.93 -12.63 15.92
N LEU A 244 -10.97 -13.24 16.47
CA LEU A 244 -10.89 -14.04 17.69
C LEU A 244 -10.01 -15.30 17.52
N PRO A 245 -10.07 -16.09 16.42
CA PRO A 245 -9.14 -17.19 16.20
C PRO A 245 -7.69 -16.72 16.03
N ILE A 246 -7.46 -15.58 15.37
CA ILE A 246 -6.12 -14.98 15.26
C ILE A 246 -5.62 -14.56 16.65
N LEU A 247 -6.47 -13.93 17.46
CA LEU A 247 -6.11 -13.48 18.81
C LEU A 247 -5.83 -14.68 19.74
N VAL A 248 -6.66 -15.73 19.67
CA VAL A 248 -6.47 -17.01 20.37
C VAL A 248 -5.20 -17.69 19.90
N TYR A 249 -4.92 -17.67 18.60
CA TYR A 249 -3.68 -18.21 18.03
C TYR A 249 -2.45 -17.43 18.51
N VAL A 250 -2.50 -16.10 18.54
CA VAL A 250 -1.43 -15.24 19.06
C VAL A 250 -1.22 -15.48 20.57
N LEU A 251 -2.30 -15.58 21.34
CA LEU A 251 -2.27 -15.92 22.77
C LEU A 251 -1.71 -17.32 23.01
N ALA A 252 -2.13 -18.32 22.23
CA ALA A 252 -1.60 -19.67 22.28
C ALA A 252 -0.11 -19.70 21.91
N SER A 253 0.29 -18.96 20.87
CA SER A 253 1.69 -18.78 20.48
C SER A 253 2.51 -18.17 21.61
N LEU A 254 1.98 -17.13 22.28
CA LEU A 254 2.58 -16.50 23.46
C LEU A 254 2.70 -17.47 24.65
N LEU A 255 1.68 -18.30 24.89
CA LEU A 255 1.72 -19.34 25.93
C LEU A 255 2.75 -20.43 25.60
N ILE A 256 2.88 -20.81 24.33
CA ILE A 256 3.91 -21.73 23.86
C ILE A 256 5.30 -21.08 24.06
N VAL A 257 5.46 -19.76 23.87
CA VAL A 257 6.72 -19.01 24.10
C VAL A 257 7.07 -19.01 25.58
N LEU A 258 6.08 -18.80 26.44
CA LEU A 258 6.25 -18.82 27.89
C LEU A 258 6.53 -20.24 28.40
N GLY A 259 5.91 -21.27 27.81
CA GLY A 259 6.18 -22.69 28.06
C GLY A 259 7.59 -23.11 27.65
N ARG A 260 8.10 -22.59 26.53
CA ARG A 260 9.49 -22.79 26.08
C ARG A 260 10.50 -22.37 27.13
N ARG A 261 10.27 -21.26 27.85
CA ARG A 261 11.16 -20.85 28.96
C ARG A 261 11.25 -21.87 30.09
N ARG A 262 10.24 -22.73 30.29
CA ARG A 262 10.29 -23.81 31.30
C ARG A 262 11.06 -25.02 30.78
N VAL A 263 10.88 -25.37 29.50
CA VAL A 263 11.59 -26.49 28.85
C VAL A 263 13.09 -26.17 28.73
N ILE A 264 13.46 -24.98 28.27
CA ILE A 264 14.87 -24.55 28.19
C ILE A 264 15.51 -24.55 29.58
N ARG A 265 14.81 -24.03 30.60
CA ARG A 265 15.33 -24.08 31.99
C ARG A 265 15.55 -25.50 32.51
N LYS A 266 14.73 -26.48 32.11
CA LYS A 266 14.95 -27.90 32.44
C LYS A 266 16.16 -28.47 31.71
N ILE A 267 16.34 -28.14 30.43
CA ILE A 267 17.53 -28.54 29.66
C ILE A 267 18.80 -27.93 30.28
N ASP A 268 18.80 -26.62 30.58
CA ASP A 268 19.94 -25.94 31.25
C ASP A 268 20.21 -26.49 32.67
N ALA A 269 19.19 -27.06 33.34
CA ALA A 269 19.37 -27.71 34.63
C ALA A 269 20.00 -29.10 34.49
N LEU A 270 19.64 -29.85 33.46
CA LEU A 270 20.22 -31.16 33.14
C LEU A 270 21.69 -31.01 32.68
N GLU A 271 21.98 -30.05 31.80
CA GLU A 271 23.36 -29.74 31.35
C GLU A 271 24.28 -29.44 32.55
N ARG A 272 23.82 -28.59 33.50
CA ARG A 272 24.59 -28.26 34.72
C ARG A 272 24.75 -29.43 35.69
N HIS A 273 23.77 -30.34 35.73
CA HIS A 273 23.86 -31.53 36.59
C HIS A 273 24.90 -32.51 36.04
N GLU A 274 24.98 -32.62 34.72
CA GLU A 274 25.96 -33.44 34.01
C GLU A 274 27.37 -32.85 34.08
N GLU A 275 27.52 -31.52 33.91
CA GLU A 275 28.81 -30.82 34.13
C GLU A 275 29.37 -31.06 35.53
N LYS A 276 28.51 -30.97 36.56
CA LYS A 276 28.93 -31.25 37.94
C LYS A 276 29.29 -32.71 38.16
N ALA A 277 28.55 -33.65 37.55
CA ALA A 277 28.83 -35.08 37.67
C ALA A 277 30.18 -35.48 37.03
N ILE A 278 30.55 -34.84 35.91
CA ILE A 278 31.85 -35.05 35.25
C ILE A 278 32.98 -34.42 36.06
N ALA A 279 32.82 -33.18 36.54
CA ALA A 279 33.83 -32.51 37.36
C ALA A 279 34.14 -33.28 38.65
N HIS A 280 33.12 -33.91 39.27
CA HIS A 280 33.30 -34.73 40.47
C HIS A 280 33.96 -36.09 40.19
N ARG A 281 33.81 -36.65 38.98
CA ARG A 281 34.52 -37.86 38.53
C ARG A 281 36.00 -37.56 38.28
N ASP A 282 36.32 -36.46 37.61
CA ASP A 282 37.71 -36.04 37.35
C ASP A 282 38.48 -35.72 38.64
N GLU A 283 37.81 -35.19 39.68
CA GLU A 283 38.42 -34.94 41.00
C GLU A 283 38.66 -36.23 41.83
N THR A 284 37.94 -37.31 41.55
CA THR A 284 38.03 -38.57 42.31
C THR A 284 38.98 -39.60 41.69
N GLU A 285 39.35 -39.46 40.41
CA GLU A 285 40.33 -40.32 39.73
C GLU A 285 41.76 -39.76 39.82
N SER A 286 42.46 -40.10 40.92
CA SER A 286 43.92 -39.97 41.07
C SER A 286 44.64 -41.32 41.12
N ASP A 287 44.02 -42.38 40.55
CA ASP A 287 44.56 -43.74 40.46
C ASP A 287 44.82 -44.13 38.98
N PRO A 288 46.07 -44.42 38.56
CA PRO A 288 46.40 -44.72 37.16
C PRO A 288 45.83 -46.03 36.59
N SER A 289 45.12 -46.84 37.39
CA SER A 289 44.69 -48.19 37.01
C SER A 289 43.29 -48.28 36.36
N ALA A 290 42.52 -47.19 36.29
CA ALA A 290 41.15 -47.16 35.75
C ALA A 290 41.03 -46.70 34.28
N ARG A 291 42.09 -46.83 33.48
CA ARG A 291 42.12 -46.38 32.07
C ARG A 291 41.29 -47.22 31.07
N LYS A 292 40.32 -48.01 31.52
CA LYS A 292 39.60 -48.98 30.66
C LYS A 292 38.19 -48.59 30.23
N ASP A 293 37.69 -47.42 30.63
CA ASP A 293 36.34 -46.98 30.28
C ASP A 293 36.35 -45.83 29.25
N SER A 294 37.01 -46.03 28.10
CA SER A 294 36.97 -45.04 27.01
C SER A 294 35.64 -45.05 26.22
N GLU A 295 34.76 -46.03 26.46
CA GLU A 295 33.41 -46.08 25.85
C GLU A 295 32.42 -45.13 26.57
N ALA A 296 32.55 -44.94 27.88
CA ALA A 296 31.63 -44.09 28.66
C ALA A 296 31.83 -42.58 28.41
N SER A 297 33.05 -42.16 28.05
CA SER A 297 33.32 -40.77 27.66
C SER A 297 32.69 -40.41 26.31
N ASP A 298 32.62 -41.37 25.37
CA ASP A 298 32.10 -41.16 24.01
C ASP A 298 30.56 -41.05 24.02
N ASP A 299 29.89 -41.84 24.87
CA ASP A 299 28.45 -41.74 25.09
C ASP A 299 28.04 -40.36 25.63
N SER A 300 28.74 -39.82 26.63
CA SER A 300 28.43 -38.49 27.20
C SER A 300 28.56 -37.34 26.19
N ALA A 301 29.54 -37.42 25.28
CA ALA A 301 29.71 -36.46 24.20
C ALA A 301 28.59 -36.56 23.16
N SER A 302 28.15 -37.78 22.86
CA SER A 302 27.01 -38.08 21.98
C SER A 302 25.68 -37.53 22.55
N TYR A 303 25.42 -37.73 23.85
CA TYR A 303 24.24 -37.19 24.54
C TYR A 303 24.20 -35.65 24.54
N ARG A 304 25.35 -35.00 24.80
CA ARG A 304 25.47 -33.52 24.70
C ARG A 304 25.22 -33.00 23.29
N GLY A 305 25.76 -33.68 22.27
CA GLY A 305 25.49 -33.38 20.87
C GLY A 305 24.01 -33.49 20.50
N ALA A 306 23.33 -34.54 21.00
CA ALA A 306 21.90 -34.75 20.80
C ALA A 306 21.05 -33.67 21.48
N LEU A 307 21.37 -33.26 22.70
CA LEU A 307 20.66 -32.19 23.43
C LEU A 307 20.81 -30.82 22.76
N LEU A 308 22.01 -30.50 22.25
CA LEU A 308 22.27 -29.27 21.49
C LEU A 308 21.52 -29.25 20.16
N ASN A 309 21.47 -30.38 19.44
CA ASN A 309 20.69 -30.52 18.21
C ASN A 309 19.19 -30.41 18.48
N LEU A 310 18.68 -31.04 19.54
CA LEU A 310 17.28 -30.93 19.95
C LEU A 310 16.92 -29.48 20.29
N ARG A 311 17.78 -28.74 20.98
CA ARG A 311 17.59 -27.31 21.30
C ARG A 311 17.54 -26.43 20.04
N LYS A 312 18.39 -26.70 19.05
CA LYS A 312 18.38 -26.01 17.74
C LYS A 312 17.10 -26.31 16.96
N ILE A 313 16.72 -27.59 16.89
CA ILE A 313 15.49 -28.04 16.20
C ILE A 313 14.25 -27.43 16.86
N LEU A 314 14.14 -27.50 18.19
CA LEU A 314 13.05 -26.90 18.94
C LEU A 314 12.97 -25.40 18.71
N THR A 315 14.12 -24.70 18.65
CA THR A 315 14.15 -23.25 18.40
C THR A 315 13.73 -22.90 16.97
N ALA A 316 14.14 -23.70 15.98
CA ALA A 316 13.74 -23.51 14.58
C ALA A 316 12.24 -23.79 14.38
N LEU A 317 11.73 -24.92 14.89
CA LEU A 317 10.31 -25.25 14.86
C LEU A 317 9.47 -24.15 15.53
N PHE A 318 9.97 -23.61 16.63
CA PHE A 318 9.32 -22.52 17.34
C PHE A 318 9.23 -21.24 16.50
N ALA A 319 10.32 -20.87 15.82
CA ALA A 319 10.36 -19.70 14.94
C ALA A 319 9.38 -19.84 13.76
N LEU A 320 9.09 -21.08 13.33
CA LEU A 320 8.14 -21.39 12.25
C LEU A 320 6.67 -21.38 12.68
N ILE A 321 6.35 -21.45 13.98
CA ILE A 321 4.95 -21.46 14.45
C ILE A 321 4.20 -20.26 13.88
N LEU A 322 4.65 -19.03 14.17
CA LEU A 322 3.94 -17.81 13.79
C LEU A 322 3.77 -17.65 12.26
N PRO A 323 4.82 -17.81 11.41
CA PRO A 323 4.66 -17.77 9.95
C PRO A 323 3.70 -18.83 9.42
N VAL A 324 3.79 -20.07 9.90
CA VAL A 324 2.90 -21.15 9.46
C VAL A 324 1.46 -20.88 9.89
N GLY A 325 1.26 -20.35 11.10
CA GLY A 325 -0.06 -19.94 11.59
C GLY A 325 -0.71 -18.87 10.72
N ILE A 326 0.05 -17.88 10.27
CA ILE A 326 -0.42 -16.84 9.35
C ILE A 326 -0.86 -17.46 8.03
N LEU A 327 -0.08 -18.38 7.47
CA LEU A 327 -0.42 -19.07 6.22
C LEU A 327 -1.66 -19.95 6.37
N VAL A 328 -1.77 -20.69 7.47
CA VAL A 328 -2.96 -21.51 7.75
C VAL A 328 -4.20 -20.62 7.92
N ALA A 329 -4.09 -19.52 8.67
CA ALA A 329 -5.19 -18.57 8.84
C ALA A 329 -5.63 -17.94 7.51
N TRP A 330 -4.68 -17.57 6.64
CA TRP A 330 -5.01 -17.07 5.30
C TRP A 330 -5.69 -18.17 4.47
N HIS A 331 -5.14 -19.38 4.47
CA HIS A 331 -5.74 -20.49 3.74
C HIS A 331 -7.17 -20.79 4.20
N THR A 332 -7.42 -20.86 5.50
CA THR A 332 -8.75 -21.15 6.05
C THR A 332 -9.76 -20.04 5.75
N VAL A 333 -9.38 -18.76 5.91
CA VAL A 333 -10.26 -17.62 5.61
C VAL A 333 -10.61 -17.55 4.12
N SER A 334 -9.62 -17.79 3.25
CA SER A 334 -9.84 -17.79 1.80
C SER A 334 -10.63 -19.01 1.32
N ALA A 335 -10.35 -20.21 1.85
CA ALA A 335 -11.07 -21.44 1.51
C ALA A 335 -12.52 -21.42 2.00
N ALA A 336 -12.78 -20.86 3.18
CA ALA A 336 -14.11 -20.71 3.75
C ALA A 336 -14.92 -19.57 3.12
N GLN A 337 -14.35 -18.80 2.17
CA GLN A 337 -14.98 -17.66 1.50
C GLN A 337 -15.59 -16.63 2.48
N LEU A 338 -15.00 -16.51 3.67
CA LEU A 338 -15.45 -15.56 4.71
C LEU A 338 -15.28 -14.10 4.25
N VAL A 339 -14.36 -13.89 3.30
CA VAL A 339 -14.08 -12.63 2.62
C VAL A 339 -14.16 -12.86 1.12
N SER A 340 -14.65 -11.88 0.36
CA SER A 340 -14.71 -11.95 -1.10
C SER A 340 -13.33 -12.27 -1.68
N SER A 341 -13.27 -13.26 -2.57
CA SER A 341 -12.04 -13.64 -3.31
C SER A 341 -11.48 -12.49 -4.16
N LEU A 342 -12.30 -11.47 -4.44
CA LEU A 342 -11.86 -10.23 -5.08
C LEU A 342 -10.89 -9.44 -4.18
N ILE A 343 -11.13 -9.40 -2.86
CA ILE A 343 -10.33 -8.61 -1.91
C ILE A 343 -9.24 -9.46 -1.27
N MET A 344 -9.54 -10.73 -1.01
CA MET A 344 -8.63 -11.66 -0.35
C MET A 344 -8.40 -12.88 -1.27
N PRO A 345 -7.42 -12.80 -2.19
CA PRO A 345 -7.09 -13.91 -3.07
C PRO A 345 -6.54 -15.09 -2.28
N SER A 346 -6.69 -16.30 -2.84
CA SER A 346 -6.13 -17.51 -2.25
C SER A 346 -4.60 -17.54 -2.39
N ILE A 347 -3.93 -18.24 -1.47
CA ILE A 347 -2.46 -18.40 -1.51
C ILE A 347 -1.99 -19.00 -2.84
N SER A 348 -2.75 -19.96 -3.40
CA SER A 348 -2.44 -20.55 -4.71
C SER A 348 -2.54 -19.53 -5.85
N SER A 349 -3.53 -18.62 -5.81
CA SER A 349 -3.68 -17.55 -6.80
C SER A 349 -2.49 -16.59 -6.76
N VAL A 350 -2.08 -16.18 -5.54
CA VAL A 350 -0.91 -15.32 -5.35
C VAL A 350 0.37 -16.00 -5.82
N GLY A 351 0.57 -17.27 -5.49
CA GLY A 351 1.74 -18.05 -5.94
C GLY A 351 1.84 -18.15 -7.47
N LYS A 352 0.73 -18.45 -8.16
CA LYS A 352 0.68 -18.45 -9.63
C LYS A 352 1.00 -17.08 -10.22
N THR A 353 0.48 -16.02 -9.59
CA THR A 353 0.74 -14.63 -10.01
C THR A 353 2.22 -14.28 -9.88
N ILE A 354 2.86 -14.67 -8.77
CA ILE A 354 4.31 -14.46 -8.58
C ILE A 354 5.11 -15.15 -9.69
N VAL A 355 4.81 -16.40 -10.01
CA VAL A 355 5.52 -17.13 -11.08
C VAL A 355 5.28 -16.48 -12.44
N ALA A 356 4.04 -16.12 -12.76
CA ALA A 356 3.69 -15.47 -14.02
C ALA A 356 4.38 -14.10 -14.18
N GLU A 357 4.48 -13.31 -13.10
CA GLU A 357 5.08 -11.97 -13.14
C GLU A 357 6.62 -11.98 -13.09
N LEU A 358 7.23 -13.03 -12.55
CA LEU A 358 8.69 -13.17 -12.50
C LEU A 358 9.28 -13.89 -13.71
N ALA A 359 8.59 -14.91 -14.23
CA ALA A 359 9.12 -15.80 -15.27
C ALA A 359 8.23 -15.88 -16.52
N GLY A 360 7.07 -15.24 -16.53
CA GLY A 360 6.20 -15.20 -17.70
C GLY A 360 6.75 -14.28 -18.79
N PRO A 361 6.37 -14.52 -20.06
CA PRO A 361 6.85 -13.74 -21.21
C PRO A 361 6.51 -12.24 -21.14
N ASN A 362 5.48 -11.88 -20.36
CA ASN A 362 5.04 -10.49 -20.13
C ASN A 362 5.20 -10.05 -18.67
N GLY A 363 5.96 -10.78 -17.85
CA GLY A 363 6.12 -10.47 -16.43
C GLY A 363 6.90 -9.18 -16.21
N THR A 364 6.40 -8.28 -15.37
CA THR A 364 7.03 -6.96 -15.15
C THR A 364 7.81 -6.84 -13.85
N PHE A 365 7.62 -7.79 -12.92
CA PHE A 365 8.11 -7.66 -11.54
C PHE A 365 9.63 -7.52 -11.44
N VAL A 366 10.39 -8.24 -12.26
CA VAL A 366 11.86 -8.13 -12.24
C VAL A 366 12.31 -6.72 -12.58
N GLY A 367 11.73 -6.12 -13.62
CA GLY A 367 12.02 -4.74 -14.03
C GLY A 367 11.58 -3.73 -12.99
N ASP A 368 10.36 -3.86 -12.49
CA ASP A 368 9.79 -2.97 -11.48
C ASP A 368 10.62 -2.98 -10.17
N VAL A 369 10.99 -4.17 -9.69
CA VAL A 369 11.84 -4.30 -8.49
C VAL A 369 13.23 -3.72 -8.74
N ALA A 370 13.84 -4.00 -9.90
CA ALA A 370 15.16 -3.46 -10.24
C ALA A 370 15.16 -1.92 -10.25
N ILE A 371 14.10 -1.31 -10.78
CA ILE A 371 13.91 0.15 -10.77
C ILE A 371 13.80 0.67 -9.33
N SER A 372 12.96 0.05 -8.49
CA SER A 372 12.80 0.46 -7.09
C SER A 372 14.08 0.29 -6.28
N VAL A 373 14.80 -0.81 -6.46
CA VAL A 373 16.11 -1.04 -5.83
C VAL A 373 17.13 -0.01 -6.30
N SER A 374 17.20 0.30 -7.60
CA SER A 374 18.07 1.35 -8.15
C SER A 374 17.78 2.72 -7.51
N ARG A 375 16.51 3.08 -7.36
CA ARG A 375 16.08 4.32 -6.67
C ARG A 375 16.51 4.32 -5.21
N ILE A 376 16.30 3.21 -4.50
CA ILE A 376 16.75 3.03 -3.11
C ILE A 376 18.25 3.26 -3.04
N LEU A 377 19.05 2.55 -3.84
CA LEU A 377 20.50 2.63 -3.80
C LEU A 377 21.01 4.06 -4.07
N LYS A 378 20.43 4.79 -5.03
CA LYS A 378 20.80 6.19 -5.31
C LYS A 378 20.51 7.12 -4.14
N GLY A 379 19.29 7.10 -3.61
CA GLY A 379 18.90 7.98 -2.50
C GLY A 379 19.63 7.61 -1.21
N TYR A 380 19.78 6.31 -0.97
CA TYR A 380 20.49 5.76 0.18
C TYR A 380 21.97 6.08 0.15
N ALA A 381 22.64 6.01 -1.02
CA ALA A 381 24.05 6.38 -1.14
C ALA A 381 24.30 7.86 -0.81
N LEU A 382 23.41 8.76 -1.28
CA LEU A 382 23.47 10.18 -0.89
C LEU A 382 23.29 10.33 0.63
N ALA A 383 22.29 9.64 1.20
CA ALA A 383 22.01 9.71 2.62
C ALA A 383 23.16 9.15 3.47
N LEU A 384 23.83 8.10 2.99
CA LEU A 384 25.03 7.54 3.62
C LEU A 384 26.14 8.58 3.69
N VAL A 385 26.47 9.22 2.55
CA VAL A 385 27.54 10.22 2.49
C VAL A 385 27.25 11.40 3.41
N PHE A 386 26.07 12.03 3.27
CA PHE A 386 25.72 13.21 4.07
C PHE A 386 25.43 12.86 5.53
N GLY A 387 24.76 11.74 5.80
CA GLY A 387 24.43 11.28 7.14
C GLY A 387 25.69 10.96 7.96
N LEU A 388 26.67 10.28 7.35
CA LEU A 388 27.97 10.06 7.98
C LEU A 388 28.75 11.36 8.16
N LEU A 389 28.79 12.22 7.14
CA LEU A 389 29.51 13.49 7.22
C LEU A 389 29.00 14.37 8.37
N PHE A 390 27.71 14.67 8.39
CA PHE A 390 27.10 15.47 9.46
C PHE A 390 27.12 14.73 10.79
N GLY A 391 26.97 13.41 10.79
CA GLY A 391 26.99 12.60 12.00
C GLY A 391 28.34 12.61 12.69
N VAL A 392 29.43 12.51 11.92
CA VAL A 392 30.80 12.64 12.42
C VAL A 392 31.07 14.04 12.95
N LEU A 393 30.73 15.07 12.17
CA LEU A 393 30.95 16.46 12.58
C LEU A 393 30.20 16.82 13.88
N MET A 394 28.94 16.41 13.99
CA MET A 394 28.13 16.63 15.19
C MET A 394 28.53 15.71 16.36
N GLY A 395 29.01 14.50 16.09
CA GLY A 395 29.49 13.58 17.12
C GLY A 395 30.81 14.03 17.74
N MET A 396 31.70 14.64 16.95
CA MET A 396 33.02 15.11 17.41
C MET A 396 32.99 16.53 18.02
N SER A 397 32.00 17.36 17.70
CA SER A 397 31.95 18.76 18.15
C SER A 397 30.60 19.13 18.76
N LEU A 398 30.63 19.50 20.05
CA LEU A 398 29.44 19.94 20.78
C LEU A 398 28.84 21.24 20.21
N ASN A 399 29.67 22.12 19.65
CA ASN A 399 29.19 23.37 19.04
C ASN A 399 28.45 23.11 17.72
N VAL A 400 29.00 22.23 16.88
CA VAL A 400 28.35 21.80 15.63
C VAL A 400 27.06 21.06 15.95
N HIS A 401 27.09 20.19 16.97
CA HIS A 401 25.90 19.52 17.47
C HIS A 401 24.80 20.52 17.86
N ARG A 402 25.12 21.49 18.73
CA ARG A 402 24.15 22.50 19.19
C ARG A 402 23.57 23.34 18.04
N PHE A 403 24.39 23.69 17.05
CA PHE A 403 23.97 24.48 15.90
C PHE A 403 22.99 23.72 14.99
N PHE A 404 23.32 22.50 14.58
CA PHE A 404 22.48 21.75 13.63
C PHE A 404 21.31 21.00 14.28
N MET A 405 21.41 20.65 15.57
CA MET A 405 20.47 19.68 16.15
C MET A 405 19.04 20.22 16.23
N LEU A 406 18.85 21.52 16.46
CA LEU A 406 17.50 22.12 16.45
C LEU A 406 16.86 21.99 15.06
N THR A 407 17.59 22.37 14.02
CA THR A 407 17.13 22.30 12.63
C THR A 407 16.83 20.86 12.23
N PHE A 408 17.77 19.92 12.44
CA PHE A 408 17.55 18.52 12.06
C PHE A 408 16.43 17.84 12.85
N LYS A 409 16.23 18.19 14.13
CA LYS A 409 15.06 17.75 14.91
C LYS A 409 13.75 18.23 14.28
N ALA A 410 13.68 19.50 13.87
CA ALA A 410 12.48 20.06 13.25
C ALA A 410 12.16 19.37 11.92
N PHE A 411 13.15 19.22 11.02
CA PHE A 411 12.95 18.54 9.74
C PHE A 411 12.53 17.08 9.90
N ARG A 412 13.13 16.36 10.85
CA ARG A 412 12.80 14.96 11.13
C ARG A 412 11.35 14.76 11.58
N GLN A 413 10.73 15.76 12.21
CA GLN A 413 9.36 15.65 12.71
C GLN A 413 8.31 15.73 11.58
N ILE A 414 8.69 16.28 10.43
CA ILE A 414 7.80 16.37 9.27
C ILE A 414 7.68 14.97 8.64
N PRO A 415 6.46 14.41 8.55
CA PRO A 415 6.25 13.11 7.90
C PRO A 415 6.81 13.11 6.49
N MET A 416 7.52 12.06 6.11
CA MET A 416 8.24 12.07 4.83
C MET A 416 7.34 12.12 3.60
N MET A 417 6.14 11.56 3.73
CA MET A 417 5.12 11.65 2.68
C MET A 417 4.67 13.08 2.43
N ALA A 418 4.74 13.97 3.43
CA ALA A 418 4.37 15.38 3.27
C ALA A 418 5.35 16.17 2.39
N TRP A 419 6.57 15.66 2.20
CA TRP A 419 7.55 16.27 1.28
C TRP A 419 7.30 15.95 -0.19
N VAL A 420 6.54 14.89 -0.50
CA VAL A 420 6.38 14.41 -1.87
C VAL A 420 5.87 15.50 -2.82
N PRO A 421 4.79 16.26 -2.52
CA PRO A 421 4.30 17.29 -3.45
C PRO A 421 5.33 18.38 -3.73
N LEU A 422 6.06 18.82 -2.69
CA LEU A 422 7.08 19.85 -2.80
C LEU A 422 8.30 19.37 -3.61
N LEU A 423 8.72 18.12 -3.38
CA LEU A 423 9.82 17.50 -4.13
C LEU A 423 9.44 17.24 -5.58
N VAL A 424 8.19 16.88 -5.87
CA VAL A 424 7.67 16.79 -7.24
C VAL A 424 7.64 18.17 -7.89
N MET A 425 7.27 19.22 -7.17
CA MET A 425 7.33 20.60 -7.68
C MET A 425 8.76 21.04 -8.01
N TRP A 426 9.74 20.73 -7.15
CA TRP A 426 11.13 21.17 -7.34
C TRP A 426 11.91 20.33 -8.36
N PHE A 427 11.75 19.00 -8.33
CA PHE A 427 12.52 18.07 -9.16
C PHE A 427 11.71 17.50 -10.33
N GLY A 428 10.45 17.90 -10.47
CA GLY A 428 9.51 17.37 -11.46
C GLY A 428 9.01 15.96 -11.13
N ILE A 429 8.09 15.49 -11.97
CA ILE A 429 7.71 14.07 -12.02
C ILE A 429 8.83 13.31 -12.72
N GLY A 430 9.61 12.57 -11.96
CA GLY A 430 10.75 11.82 -12.48
C GLY A 430 11.56 11.13 -11.39
N GLU A 431 12.77 10.70 -11.75
CA GLU A 431 13.66 9.99 -10.81
C GLU A 431 14.13 10.88 -9.65
N GLY A 432 14.35 12.17 -9.91
CA GLY A 432 14.89 13.11 -8.92
C GLY A 432 14.05 13.22 -7.65
N SER A 433 12.73 13.41 -7.79
CA SER A 433 11.81 13.53 -6.64
C SER A 433 11.78 12.25 -5.79
N LYS A 434 11.82 11.08 -6.42
CA LYS A 434 11.82 9.77 -5.74
C LYS A 434 13.11 9.55 -4.95
N VAL A 435 14.25 9.83 -5.59
CA VAL A 435 15.58 9.75 -4.96
C VAL A 435 15.69 10.73 -3.79
N ALA A 436 15.13 11.94 -3.90
CA ALA A 436 15.13 12.93 -2.84
C ALA A 436 14.31 12.51 -1.62
N VAL A 437 13.13 11.89 -1.82
CA VAL A 437 12.32 11.34 -0.72
C VAL A 437 13.08 10.25 0.02
N ILE A 438 13.73 9.34 -0.72
CA ILE A 438 14.54 8.26 -0.15
C ILE A 438 15.76 8.82 0.59
N PHE A 439 16.40 9.85 0.06
CA PHE A 439 17.49 10.54 0.72
C PHE A 439 17.07 11.09 2.09
N LEU A 440 15.97 11.84 2.15
CA LEU A 440 15.44 12.37 3.42
C LEU A 440 15.10 11.23 4.40
N ALA A 441 14.64 10.10 3.87
CA ALA A 441 14.32 8.89 4.62
C ALA A 441 15.48 8.21 5.29
N ALA A 442 16.53 7.98 4.52
CA ALA A 442 17.72 7.32 5.01
C ALA A 442 18.60 8.27 5.83
N PHE A 443 18.56 9.58 5.58
CA PHE A 443 19.49 10.54 6.17
C PHE A 443 19.43 10.56 7.71
N PHE A 444 18.25 10.72 8.31
CA PHE A 444 18.14 10.91 9.75
C PHE A 444 18.53 9.70 10.61
N PRO A 445 18.12 8.45 10.27
CA PRO A 445 18.60 7.27 11.00
C PRO A 445 20.12 7.12 10.94
N ILE A 446 20.74 7.36 9.77
CA ILE A 446 22.21 7.29 9.61
C ILE A 446 22.88 8.36 10.44
N LEU A 447 22.42 9.61 10.32
CA LEU A 447 22.92 10.76 11.08
C LEU A 447 22.91 10.48 12.59
N VAL A 448 21.74 10.12 13.14
CA VAL A 448 21.54 10.02 14.59
C VAL A 448 22.33 8.86 15.18
N ASN A 449 22.37 7.71 14.52
CA ASN A 449 23.16 6.57 15.01
C ASN A 449 24.67 6.82 14.88
N THR A 450 25.10 7.59 13.88
CA THR A 450 26.51 8.01 13.77
C THR A 450 26.90 8.94 14.93
N ILE A 451 26.06 9.92 15.26
CA ILE A 451 26.27 10.81 16.41
C ILE A 451 26.33 9.99 17.70
N ASP A 452 25.34 9.11 17.91
CA ASP A 452 25.25 8.28 19.11
C ASP A 452 26.47 7.36 19.24
N GLY A 453 26.88 6.69 18.15
CA GLY A 453 28.08 5.83 18.12
C GLY A 453 29.36 6.55 18.50
N ILE A 454 29.59 7.75 17.96
CA ILE A 454 30.79 8.53 18.28
C ILE A 454 30.74 9.03 19.73
N SER A 455 29.60 9.54 20.17
CA SER A 455 29.43 10.10 21.52
C SER A 455 29.55 9.06 22.64
N ARG A 456 29.31 7.78 22.34
CA ARG A 456 29.41 6.65 23.28
C ARG A 456 30.75 5.92 23.25
N THR A 457 31.73 6.46 22.54
CA THR A 457 33.10 5.92 22.56
C THR A 457 33.62 5.91 23.99
N ASP A 458 34.20 4.78 24.42
CA ASP A 458 34.74 4.61 25.77
C ASP A 458 35.75 5.73 26.10
N PRO A 459 35.50 6.54 27.15
CA PRO A 459 36.43 7.58 27.58
C PRO A 459 37.85 7.08 27.81
N HIS A 460 38.03 5.85 28.29
CA HIS A 460 39.35 5.28 28.53
C HIS A 460 40.14 5.04 27.24
N LEU A 461 39.47 4.62 26.15
CA LEU A 461 40.13 4.49 24.84
C LEU A 461 40.58 5.85 24.30
N VAL A 462 39.79 6.90 24.56
CA VAL A 462 40.14 8.27 24.19
C VAL A 462 41.33 8.78 25.02
N GLU A 463 41.36 8.50 26.33
CA GLU A 463 42.49 8.83 27.21
C GLU A 463 43.79 8.16 26.75
N VAL A 464 43.74 6.86 26.44
CA VAL A 464 44.90 6.13 25.89
C VAL A 464 45.38 6.79 24.60
N GLY A 465 44.48 7.08 23.64
CA GLY A 465 44.86 7.78 22.41
C GLY A 465 45.51 9.15 22.65
N ARG A 466 45.08 9.88 23.69
CA ARG A 466 45.69 11.17 24.08
C ARG A 466 47.08 10.98 24.69
N MET A 467 47.28 9.96 25.51
CA MET A 467 48.59 9.62 26.09
C MET A 467 49.61 9.27 25.00
N TYR A 468 49.19 8.58 23.95
CA TYR A 468 50.01 8.31 22.76
C TYR A 468 50.10 9.49 21.78
N GLN A 469 49.62 10.68 22.16
CA GLN A 469 49.63 11.91 21.35
C GLN A 469 49.03 11.75 19.95
N PHE A 470 47.95 10.98 19.82
CA PHE A 470 47.28 10.82 18.53
C PHE A 470 46.79 12.17 17.99
N SER A 471 47.08 12.44 16.72
CA SER A 471 46.49 13.58 16.00
C SER A 471 44.96 13.42 15.91
N ARG A 472 44.22 14.50 15.64
CA ARG A 472 42.75 14.44 15.52
C ARG A 472 42.27 13.40 14.50
N TRP A 473 42.97 13.31 13.38
CA TRP A 473 42.66 12.32 12.33
C TRP A 473 42.96 10.89 12.79
N ARG A 474 44.09 10.69 13.48
CA ARG A 474 44.46 9.37 14.02
C ARG A 474 43.49 8.92 15.12
N MET A 475 43.13 9.82 16.02
CA MET A 475 42.11 9.60 17.05
C MET A 475 40.77 9.21 16.42
N PHE A 476 40.35 9.89 15.35
CA PHE A 476 39.13 9.51 14.64
C PHE A 476 39.22 8.11 14.03
N ARG A 477 40.26 7.83 13.24
CA ARG A 477 40.38 6.58 12.49
C ARG A 477 40.61 5.35 13.37
N GLU A 478 41.37 5.48 14.45
CA GLU A 478 41.79 4.35 15.30
C GLU A 478 40.90 4.17 16.55
N VAL A 479 40.20 5.21 17.01
CA VAL A 479 39.41 5.14 18.26
C VAL A 479 37.92 5.36 17.99
N TYR A 480 37.53 6.55 17.49
CA TYR A 480 36.11 6.89 17.34
C TYR A 480 35.41 6.07 16.27
N LEU A 481 36.01 5.92 15.08
CA LEU A 481 35.37 5.22 13.97
C LEU A 481 35.17 3.73 14.27
N PRO A 482 36.17 2.96 14.74
CA PRO A 482 35.97 1.55 15.08
C PRO A 482 34.95 1.35 16.22
N SER A 483 34.93 2.24 17.21
CA SER A 483 33.97 2.20 18.30
C SER A 483 32.54 2.51 17.83
N ALA A 484 32.37 3.46 16.90
CA ALA A 484 31.08 3.88 16.39
C ALA A 484 30.50 2.96 15.30
N LEU A 485 31.34 2.19 14.59
CA LEU A 485 30.93 1.34 13.46
C LEU A 485 29.70 0.44 13.75
N PRO A 486 29.58 -0.25 14.90
CA PRO A 486 28.40 -1.06 15.19
C PRO A 486 27.11 -0.24 15.24
N SER A 487 27.16 0.95 15.84
CA SER A 487 26.02 1.88 15.88
C SER A 487 25.70 2.43 14.48
N ILE A 488 26.73 2.79 13.71
CA ILE A 488 26.57 3.21 12.32
C ILE A 488 25.81 2.15 11.52
N PHE A 489 26.19 0.87 11.61
CA PHE A 489 25.48 -0.22 10.93
C PHE A 489 24.03 -0.41 11.39
N VAL A 490 23.72 -0.16 12.67
CA VAL A 490 22.32 -0.10 13.14
C VAL A 490 21.57 1.02 12.42
N GLY A 491 22.17 2.21 12.30
CA GLY A 491 21.63 3.32 11.52
C GLY A 491 21.42 2.99 10.05
N LEU A 492 22.39 2.32 9.43
CA LEU A 492 22.31 1.87 8.04
C LEU A 492 21.14 0.91 7.83
N LYS A 493 20.96 -0.08 8.71
CA LYS A 493 19.87 -1.06 8.62
C LYS A 493 18.50 -0.41 8.79
N LEU A 494 18.35 0.46 9.78
CA LEU A 494 17.11 1.22 9.99
C LEU A 494 16.78 2.09 8.78
N ALA A 495 17.78 2.81 8.25
CA ALA A 495 17.63 3.63 7.05
C ALA A 495 17.20 2.81 5.83
N LEU A 496 17.68 1.57 5.70
CA LEU A 496 17.35 0.71 4.56
C LEU A 496 15.87 0.29 4.60
N GLY A 497 15.37 -0.11 5.77
CA GLY A 497 13.94 -0.42 5.94
C GLY A 497 13.05 0.79 5.67
N ILE A 498 13.42 1.97 6.17
CA ILE A 498 12.67 3.21 5.95
C ILE A 498 12.75 3.64 4.47
N SER A 499 13.86 3.37 3.77
CA SER A 499 14.00 3.63 2.33
C SER A 499 13.03 2.81 1.50
N TRP A 500 12.77 1.56 1.87
CA TRP A 500 11.73 0.74 1.24
C TRP A 500 10.33 1.34 1.42
N MET A 501 10.02 1.81 2.63
CA MET A 501 8.74 2.49 2.90
C MET A 501 8.61 3.77 2.06
N ALA A 502 9.70 4.54 1.96
CA ALA A 502 9.76 5.79 1.23
C ALA A 502 9.63 5.60 -0.29
N VAL A 503 10.36 4.64 -0.89
CA VAL A 503 10.28 4.39 -2.34
C VAL A 503 8.88 3.93 -2.75
N VAL A 504 8.26 3.02 -1.98
CA VAL A 504 6.92 2.52 -2.28
C VAL A 504 5.92 3.68 -2.22
N GLY A 505 5.96 4.48 -1.15
CA GLY A 505 5.09 5.65 -1.02
C GLY A 505 5.26 6.67 -2.16
N ALA A 506 6.51 6.98 -2.54
CA ALA A 506 6.81 7.89 -3.64
C ALA A 506 6.35 7.34 -5.00
N GLU A 507 6.49 6.04 -5.23
CA GLU A 507 6.07 5.37 -6.46
C GLU A 507 4.54 5.27 -6.60
N MET A 508 3.82 5.19 -5.49
CA MET A 508 2.36 5.16 -5.51
C MET A 508 1.74 6.50 -5.93
N ILE A 509 2.40 7.63 -5.63
CA ILE A 509 1.88 8.98 -5.86
C ILE A 509 2.22 9.48 -7.27
N ALA A 510 3.48 9.38 -7.69
CA ALA A 510 3.96 10.07 -8.89
C ALA A 510 5.04 9.27 -9.65
N ALA A 511 4.73 8.02 -10.01
CA ALA A 511 5.58 7.19 -10.86
C ALA A 511 4.80 6.52 -11.99
N SER A 512 5.53 6.16 -13.05
CA SER A 512 5.08 5.36 -14.18
C SER A 512 5.73 3.97 -14.23
N SER A 513 6.56 3.64 -13.24
CA SER A 513 7.31 2.40 -13.13
C SER A 513 7.76 2.13 -11.70
N GLY A 514 8.09 0.88 -11.37
CA GLY A 514 8.53 0.47 -10.04
C GLY A 514 7.49 -0.34 -9.30
N ILE A 515 7.90 -1.07 -8.27
CA ILE A 515 7.04 -2.03 -7.59
C ILE A 515 5.87 -1.36 -6.86
N GLY A 516 6.08 -0.16 -6.29
CA GLY A 516 5.01 0.62 -5.65
C GLY A 516 3.99 1.14 -6.66
N PHE A 517 4.45 1.54 -7.85
CA PHE A 517 3.56 1.89 -8.96
C PHE A 517 2.73 0.68 -9.39
N ARG A 518 3.37 -0.47 -9.57
CA ARG A 518 2.71 -1.72 -9.99
C ARG A 518 1.65 -2.13 -8.97
N ILE A 519 1.95 -2.05 -7.67
CA ILE A 519 0.98 -2.34 -6.61
C ILE A 519 -0.20 -1.38 -6.64
N ASN A 520 0.05 -0.07 -6.79
CA ASN A 520 -1.04 0.91 -6.86
C ASN A 520 -1.90 0.72 -8.11
N ASP A 521 -1.28 0.38 -9.24
CA ASP A 521 -1.97 0.08 -10.48
C ASP A 521 -2.89 -1.15 -10.34
N ALA A 522 -2.35 -2.25 -9.81
CA ALA A 522 -3.13 -3.46 -9.54
C ALA A 522 -4.28 -3.21 -8.56
N ARG A 523 -4.04 -2.38 -7.53
CA ARG A 523 -5.06 -1.96 -6.57
C ARG A 523 -6.20 -1.20 -7.26
N SER A 524 -5.88 -0.27 -8.16
CA SER A 524 -6.88 0.50 -8.92
C SER A 524 -7.73 -0.41 -9.83
N LEU A 525 -7.13 -1.47 -10.38
CA LEU A 525 -7.80 -2.49 -11.19
C LEU A 525 -8.50 -3.59 -10.35
N MET A 526 -8.49 -3.47 -9.02
CA MET A 526 -8.97 -4.50 -8.08
C MET A 526 -8.35 -5.89 -8.29
N ASP A 527 -7.14 -5.97 -8.86
CA ASP A 527 -6.39 -7.22 -8.96
C ASP A 527 -5.50 -7.39 -7.72
N TYR A 528 -6.14 -7.80 -6.64
CA TYR A 528 -5.44 -8.02 -5.38
C TYR A 528 -4.47 -9.20 -5.43
N SER A 529 -4.55 -10.11 -6.40
CA SER A 529 -3.55 -11.20 -6.52
C SER A 529 -2.16 -10.62 -6.76
N ILE A 530 -2.08 -9.61 -7.63
CA ILE A 530 -0.84 -8.88 -7.90
C ILE A 530 -0.45 -8.01 -6.71
N VAL A 531 -1.39 -7.34 -6.02
CA VAL A 531 -1.08 -6.52 -4.84
C VAL A 531 -0.35 -7.35 -3.79
N PHE A 532 -0.91 -8.51 -3.43
CA PHE A 532 -0.28 -9.43 -2.47
C PHE A 532 1.04 -10.01 -2.99
N ALA A 533 1.11 -10.37 -4.28
CA ALA A 533 2.34 -10.82 -4.90
C ALA A 533 3.45 -9.77 -4.82
N GLY A 534 3.15 -8.50 -5.12
CA GLY A 534 4.07 -7.38 -5.03
C GLY A 534 4.55 -7.13 -3.60
N MET A 535 3.66 -7.22 -2.60
CA MET A 535 4.05 -7.12 -1.18
C MET A 535 5.05 -8.21 -0.77
N ILE A 536 4.84 -9.46 -1.21
CA ILE A 536 5.75 -10.57 -0.94
C ILE A 536 7.11 -10.34 -1.60
N VAL A 537 7.10 -9.89 -2.86
CA VAL A 537 8.33 -9.61 -3.60
C VAL A 537 9.14 -8.46 -2.96
N ILE A 538 8.48 -7.40 -2.47
CA ILE A 538 9.13 -6.35 -1.68
C ILE A 538 9.76 -6.94 -0.41
N ALA A 539 9.03 -7.79 0.31
CA ALA A 539 9.54 -8.40 1.53
C ALA A 539 10.79 -9.24 1.26
N VAL A 540 10.78 -10.05 0.20
CA VAL A 540 11.94 -10.84 -0.23
C VAL A 540 13.12 -9.95 -0.62
N ALA A 541 12.88 -8.94 -1.46
CA ALA A 541 13.93 -8.00 -1.88
C ALA A 541 14.55 -7.26 -0.68
N GLY A 542 13.71 -6.79 0.26
CA GLY A 542 14.15 -6.15 1.50
C GLY A 542 14.99 -7.07 2.38
N VAL A 543 14.57 -8.32 2.57
CA VAL A 543 15.34 -9.32 3.33
C VAL A 543 16.69 -9.60 2.68
N ILE A 544 16.75 -9.70 1.35
CA ILE A 544 18.02 -9.89 0.63
C ILE A 544 18.95 -8.70 0.86
N MET A 545 18.46 -7.46 0.73
CA MET A 545 19.29 -6.28 0.97
C MET A 545 19.76 -6.18 2.42
N ASP A 546 18.90 -6.50 3.41
CA ASP A 546 19.29 -6.52 4.82
C ASP A 546 20.33 -7.63 5.12
N ALA A 547 20.19 -8.80 4.50
CA ALA A 547 21.16 -9.89 4.62
C ALA A 547 22.53 -9.49 4.07
N VAL A 548 22.58 -8.83 2.90
CA VAL A 548 23.80 -8.29 2.31
C VAL A 548 24.43 -7.25 3.23
N LEU A 549 23.65 -6.30 3.75
CA LEU A 549 24.16 -5.28 4.67
C LEU A 549 24.64 -5.90 5.99
N SER A 550 23.97 -6.94 6.48
CA SER A 550 24.37 -7.69 7.67
C SER A 550 25.68 -8.44 7.49
N LEU A 551 25.91 -9.00 6.29
CA LEU A 551 27.18 -9.63 5.94
C LEU A 551 28.32 -8.61 5.91
N ILE A 552 28.10 -7.45 5.27
CA ILE A 552 29.07 -6.35 5.24
C ILE A 552 29.40 -5.87 6.67
N ALA A 553 28.37 -5.73 7.52
CA ALA A 553 28.55 -5.37 8.92
C ALA A 553 29.42 -6.39 9.67
N HIS A 554 29.13 -7.68 9.51
CA HIS A 554 29.89 -8.76 10.16
C HIS A 554 31.38 -8.75 9.77
N ILE A 555 31.66 -8.56 8.49
CA ILE A 555 33.05 -8.53 7.99
C ILE A 555 33.77 -7.27 8.51
N SER A 556 33.04 -6.16 8.64
CA SER A 556 33.62 -4.87 9.04
C SER A 556 33.81 -4.71 10.54
N THR A 557 33.09 -5.47 11.38
CA THR A 557 33.17 -5.41 12.84
C THR A 557 33.46 -6.78 13.47
N PRO A 558 34.62 -7.42 13.18
CA PRO A 558 34.96 -8.74 13.73
C PRO A 558 35.06 -8.76 15.27
N TRP A 559 35.39 -7.62 15.89
CA TRP A 559 35.54 -7.49 17.35
C TRP A 559 34.21 -7.48 18.14
N THR A 560 33.06 -7.37 17.48
CA THR A 560 31.74 -7.40 18.16
C THR A 560 31.20 -8.80 18.40
N ARG A 561 31.96 -9.84 18.03
CA ARG A 561 31.55 -11.24 18.17
C ARG A 561 31.49 -11.61 19.65
N LYS A 562 30.29 -11.92 20.15
CA LYS A 562 30.07 -12.59 21.44
C LYS A 562 29.88 -14.07 21.23
#